data_AF-F1C7A2-F1
#
_entry.id   AF-F1C7A2-F1
#
_cell.length_a   1.000
_cell.length_b   1.000
_cell.length_c   1.000
_cell.angle_alpha   90.00
_cell.angle_beta   90.00
_cell.angle_gamma   90.00
#
_symmetry.space_group_name_H-M   'P 1'
#
loop_
_entity.id
_entity.type
_entity.pdbx_description
1 polymer ?
#
loop_
_entity_poly.entity_id
_entity_poly.type
_entity_poly.pdbx_seq_one_letter_code
_entity_poly.pdbx_strand_id
1 'polypeptide(L)' 'QRMKRNVVPSLAPADVEGSGDDTPLFNGTEACKAAPDTGPCFGMHQRYYYNSSLMSCELFKYGGCLGNQNNF' A
#
# COMPACT_ATOMS: atom_id res chain seq x y z
N GLN A 1 -42.17 -7.67 -7.61
CA GLN A 1 -41.61 -6.38 -7.10
C GLN A 1 -41.74 -6.38 -5.58
N ARG A 2 -40.63 -6.26 -4.83
CA ARG A 2 -40.67 -6.14 -3.36
C ARG A 2 -39.94 -4.85 -2.98
N MET A 3 -40.70 -3.95 -2.36
CA MET A 3 -40.29 -2.59 -2.03
C MET A 3 -39.14 -2.55 -1.01
N LYS A 4 -38.28 -1.54 -1.18
CA LYS A 4 -37.16 -1.16 -0.31
C LYS A 4 -37.65 -0.97 1.12
N ARG A 5 -36.92 -1.52 2.10
CA ARG A 5 -36.98 -1.04 3.49
C ARG A 5 -35.67 -0.31 3.77
N ASN A 6 -35.75 1.01 3.88
CA ASN A 6 -34.71 1.81 4.52
C ASN A 6 -34.77 1.52 6.02
N VAL A 7 -33.68 1.03 6.58
CA VAL A 7 -33.46 1.01 8.03
C VAL A 7 -32.07 1.58 8.29
N VAL A 8 -32.04 2.79 8.83
CA VAL A 8 -30.94 3.35 9.62
C VAL A 8 -31.62 4.18 10.73
N PRO A 9 -30.97 4.48 11.86
CA PRO A 9 -29.83 3.84 12.53
C PRO A 9 -30.20 3.40 13.96
N SER A 10 -29.40 2.56 14.59
CA SER A 10 -29.27 2.62 16.05
C SER A 10 -27.80 2.46 16.41
N LEU A 11 -27.26 3.57 16.91
CA LEU A 11 -25.96 3.70 17.52
C LEU A 11 -25.81 2.65 18.63
N ALA A 12 -24.81 1.77 18.49
CA ALA A 12 -24.19 1.10 19.62
C ALA A 12 -22.69 1.41 19.56
N PRO A 13 -22.11 2.09 20.58
CA PRO A 13 -20.69 2.30 20.68
C PRO A 13 -20.08 1.07 21.39
N ALA A 14 -19.90 -0.05 20.69
CA ALA A 14 -19.43 -1.26 21.37
C ALA A 14 -18.76 -2.33 20.50
N ASP A 15 -17.93 -1.97 19.51
CA ASP A 15 -16.98 -2.93 18.94
C ASP A 15 -15.65 -2.24 18.60
N VAL A 16 -14.94 -1.78 19.64
CA VAL A 16 -13.48 -1.54 19.56
C VAL A 16 -12.76 -2.88 19.76
N GLU A 17 -13.05 -3.86 18.91
CA GLU A 17 -12.35 -5.14 18.84
C GLU A 17 -11.52 -5.17 17.55
N GLY A 18 -10.65 -4.18 17.43
CA GLY A 18 -9.54 -4.17 16.51
C GLY A 18 -8.31 -3.83 17.31
N SER A 19 -7.56 -4.85 17.72
CA SER A 19 -6.18 -4.68 18.22
C SER A 19 -5.29 -4.28 17.03
N GLY A 20 -5.55 -3.10 16.46
CA GLY A 20 -4.70 -2.45 15.48
C GLY A 20 -3.66 -1.65 16.25
N ASP A 21 -2.44 -2.16 16.28
CA ASP A 21 -1.28 -1.33 16.54
C ASP A 21 -1.32 -0.16 15.53
N ASP A 22 -1.51 1.07 16.01
CA ASP A 22 -1.61 2.31 15.23
C ASP A 22 -0.23 2.70 14.64
N THR A 23 0.60 1.74 14.24
CA THR A 23 1.75 2.06 13.42
C THR A 23 1.32 2.06 11.95
N PRO A 24 1.54 3.17 11.22
CA PRO A 24 1.29 3.19 9.80
C PRO A 24 2.30 2.26 9.12
N LEU A 25 1.86 1.02 8.84
CA LEU A 25 2.63 0.02 8.09
C LEU A 25 3.08 0.51 6.71
N PHE A 26 2.42 1.55 6.20
CA PHE A 26 2.77 2.23 4.97
C PHE A 26 3.20 3.66 5.25
N ASN A 27 4.49 3.93 5.04
CA ASN A 27 4.97 5.30 5.00
C ASN A 27 4.85 5.81 3.56
N GLY A 28 3.81 6.61 3.30
CA GLY A 28 3.56 7.18 1.97
C GLY A 28 4.72 8.03 1.43
N THR A 29 5.57 8.60 2.28
CA THR A 29 6.76 9.33 1.82
C THR A 29 7.82 8.38 1.26
N GLU A 30 8.06 7.24 1.92
CA GLU A 30 8.96 6.20 1.43
C GLU A 30 8.40 5.53 0.18
N ALA A 31 7.11 5.21 0.18
CA ALA A 31 6.46 4.50 -0.92
C ALA A 31 6.41 5.29 -2.23
N CYS A 32 6.36 6.62 -2.17
CA CYS A 32 6.18 7.46 -3.36
C CYS A 32 7.39 8.36 -3.67
N LYS A 33 8.33 8.57 -2.74
CA LYS A 33 9.46 9.49 -2.95
C LYS A 33 10.81 8.81 -2.93
N ALA A 34 10.93 7.58 -2.41
CA ALA A 34 12.18 6.84 -2.46
C ALA A 34 12.54 6.48 -3.91
N ALA A 35 13.83 6.41 -4.21
CA ALA A 35 14.31 5.86 -5.48
C ALA A 35 14.03 4.34 -5.55
N PRO A 36 13.88 3.73 -6.73
CA PRO A 36 13.72 2.27 -6.81
C PRO A 36 14.96 1.56 -6.24
N ASP A 37 14.75 0.52 -5.43
CA ASP A 37 15.82 -0.27 -4.82
C ASP A 37 15.75 -1.73 -5.25
N THR A 38 16.79 -2.18 -5.97
CA THR A 38 16.93 -3.57 -6.39
C THR A 38 17.20 -4.49 -5.19
N GLY A 39 17.84 -4.02 -4.13
CA GLY A 39 18.27 -4.85 -3.02
C GLY A 39 19.44 -5.80 -3.38
N PRO A 40 19.96 -6.56 -2.40
CA PRO A 40 21.17 -7.36 -2.54
C PRO A 40 20.94 -8.76 -3.13
N CYS A 41 19.69 -9.21 -3.25
CA CYS A 41 19.37 -10.52 -3.82
C CYS A 41 19.47 -10.52 -5.36
N PHE A 42 19.64 -11.71 -5.94
CA PHE A 42 19.86 -11.89 -7.39
C PHE A 42 18.61 -12.35 -8.15
N GLY A 43 17.44 -12.29 -7.54
CA GLY A 43 16.17 -12.50 -8.23
C GLY A 43 15.96 -11.44 -9.30
N MET A 44 15.27 -11.79 -10.38
CA MET A 44 14.97 -10.85 -11.48
C MET A 44 13.46 -10.68 -11.56
N HIS A 45 12.93 -9.87 -10.65
CA HIS A 45 11.50 -9.54 -10.63
C HIS A 45 11.27 -8.20 -11.30
N GLN A 46 10.44 -8.19 -12.34
CA GLN A 46 9.98 -6.96 -12.96
C GLN A 46 8.88 -6.35 -12.09
N ARG A 47 9.14 -5.14 -11.59
CA ARG A 47 8.26 -4.39 -10.66
C ARG A 47 8.11 -2.96 -11.14
N TYR A 48 7.17 -2.24 -10.56
CA TYR A 48 6.95 -0.83 -10.81
C TYR A 48 7.43 0.02 -9.64
N TYR A 49 7.93 1.21 -9.93
CA TYR A 49 8.16 2.25 -8.95
C TYR A 49 7.52 3.55 -9.46
N TYR A 50 7.10 4.41 -8.55
CA TYR A 50 6.62 5.73 -8.88
C TYR A 50 7.79 6.70 -9.08
N ASN A 51 7.89 7.27 -10.27
CA ASN A 51 8.82 8.35 -10.59
C ASN A 51 8.12 9.69 -10.37
N SER A 52 8.49 10.37 -9.27
CA SER A 52 7.93 11.68 -8.92
C SER A 52 8.30 12.81 -9.90
N SER A 53 9.37 12.64 -10.68
CA SER A 53 9.79 13.63 -11.68
C SER A 53 8.93 13.58 -12.94
N LEU A 54 8.55 12.37 -13.37
CA LEU A 54 7.67 12.15 -14.53
C LEU A 54 6.19 12.03 -14.16
N MET A 55 5.90 11.98 -12.86
CA MET A 55 4.56 11.73 -12.31
C MET A 55 3.95 10.44 -12.85
N SER A 56 4.76 9.41 -13.09
CA SER A 56 4.34 8.15 -13.71
C SER A 56 4.96 6.94 -13.01
N CYS A 57 4.34 5.76 -13.19
CA CYS A 57 4.91 4.49 -12.74
C CYS A 57 5.80 3.90 -13.83
N GLU A 58 7.03 3.56 -13.47
CA GLU A 58 8.03 2.99 -14.37
C GLU A 58 8.48 1.62 -13.91
N LEU A 59 9.00 0.84 -14.85
CA LEU A 59 9.47 -0.51 -14.59
C LEU A 59 10.92 -0.50 -14.07
N PHE A 60 11.20 -1.36 -13.09
CA PHE A 60 12.55 -1.64 -12.63
C PHE A 60 12.73 -3.13 -12.29
N LYS A 61 13.99 -3.53 -12.09
CA LYS A 61 14.35 -4.89 -11.66
C LYS A 61 14.56 -4.92 -10.15
N TYR A 62 13.78 -5.76 -9.48
CA TYR A 62 13.89 -6.03 -8.06
C TYR A 62 14.55 -7.39 -7.81
N GLY A 63 15.55 -7.39 -6.94
CA GLY A 63 16.37 -8.52 -6.51
C GLY A 63 15.61 -9.57 -5.71
N GLY A 64 14.42 -9.24 -5.19
CA GLY A 64 13.56 -10.16 -4.45
C GLY A 64 13.67 -10.04 -2.92
N CYS A 65 14.63 -9.28 -2.39
CA CYS A 65 14.74 -9.03 -0.95
C CYS A 65 15.27 -7.62 -0.65
N LEU A 66 14.96 -7.13 0.56
CA LEU A 66 15.53 -5.92 1.18
C LEU A 66 15.52 -4.67 0.26
N GLY A 67 14.45 -4.49 -0.53
CA GLY A 67 14.18 -3.21 -1.20
C GLY A 67 13.44 -2.23 -0.29
N ASN A 68 12.90 -1.16 -0.87
CA ASN A 68 12.07 -0.18 -0.16
C ASN A 68 10.58 -0.27 -0.55
N GLN A 69 9.77 0.66 0.00
CA GLN A 69 8.31 0.69 -0.20
C GLN A 69 7.88 1.19 -1.59
N ASN A 70 8.78 1.80 -2.38
CA ASN A 70 8.50 2.21 -3.75
C ASN A 70 8.71 1.03 -4.73
N ASN A 71 7.94 -0.04 -4.51
CA ASN A 71 8.03 -1.31 -5.23
C ASN A 71 6.63 -1.94 -5.33
N PHE A 72 6.03 -1.87 -6.51
CA PHE A 72 4.66 -2.26 -6.83
C PHE A 72 4.61 -3.36 -7.91
#